data_AF-A0A7X8WDJ4-F1
#
_entry.id   AF-A0A7X8WDJ4-F1
#
_cell.length_a   1.000
_cell.length_b   1.000
_cell.length_c   1.000
_cell.angle_alpha   90.00
_cell.angle_beta   90.00
_cell.angle_gamma   90.00
#
_symmetry.space_group_name_H-M   'P 1'
#
loop_
_entity.id
_entity.type
_entity.pdbx_description
1 polymer ?
#
loop_
_entity_poly.entity_id
_entity_poly.type
_entity_poly.pdbx_seq_one_letter_code
_entity_poly.pdbx_strand_id
1 'polypeptide(L)'
;MSGLKYFNECLARPRELLHEHLINVRKAMEYFFKDCERILQILIGLAGLCHDLGKSHAEWQEYITGEREEGPNHSACGAFFFSYLGYNLLKKLNKWNECCVFWLWLIRDISDHHSRLKKLSADLWIKRYSWRMYDLSGIEAFIHKQYEELQFVKINEASLEKWIDECDDAIDDALDSLELGFERWIPLELMNKLQLWRKITTSL
;
A
#
# COMPACT_ATOMS: atom_id res chain seq x y z
N MET A 1 -21.49 17.41 -10.44
CA MET A 1 -20.03 17.29 -10.59
C MET A 1 -19.49 17.15 -9.19
N SER A 2 -18.83 16.05 -8.86
CA SER A 2 -18.23 15.90 -7.54
C SER A 2 -17.10 16.93 -7.41
N GLY A 3 -17.11 17.70 -6.34
CA GLY A 3 -15.97 18.56 -6.01
C GLY A 3 -14.81 17.68 -5.57
N LEU A 4 -13.60 17.98 -6.04
CA LEU A 4 -12.41 17.39 -5.45
C LEU A 4 -12.38 17.71 -3.95
N LYS A 5 -12.19 16.69 -3.11
CA LYS A 5 -12.07 16.87 -1.65
C LYS A 5 -10.59 16.91 -1.28
N TYR A 6 -10.19 17.88 -0.45
CA TYR A 6 -8.82 17.95 0.02
C TYR A 6 -8.50 16.77 0.93
N PHE A 7 -7.28 16.25 0.83
CA PHE A 7 -6.89 15.03 1.54
C PHE A 7 -7.06 15.13 3.07
N ASN A 8 -6.78 16.31 3.64
CA ASN A 8 -6.93 16.57 5.08
C ASN A 8 -8.39 16.57 5.56
N GLU A 9 -9.37 16.68 4.66
CA GLU A 9 -10.81 16.66 4.96
C GLU A 9 -11.45 15.29 4.68
N CYS A 10 -10.70 14.37 4.06
CA CYS A 10 -11.20 13.03 3.76
C CYS A 10 -11.51 12.26 5.06
N LEU A 11 -12.59 11.50 5.04
CA LEU A 11 -13.01 10.61 6.12
C LEU A 11 -12.54 9.17 5.85
N ALA A 12 -12.17 8.43 6.90
CA ALA A 12 -11.99 6.98 6.84
C ALA A 12 -13.28 6.21 7.16
N ARG A 13 -14.09 6.81 8.05
CA ARG A 13 -15.39 6.34 8.57
C ARG A 13 -16.21 7.56 8.98
N PRO A 14 -17.52 7.43 9.25
CA PRO A 14 -18.31 8.55 9.77
C PRO A 14 -17.66 9.11 11.04
N ARG A 15 -17.32 10.41 11.02
CA ARG A 15 -16.68 11.16 12.13
C ARG A 15 -15.20 10.84 12.39
N GLU A 16 -14.53 10.10 11.51
CA GLU A 16 -13.10 9.79 11.64
C GLU A 16 -12.34 10.27 10.40
N LEU A 17 -11.32 11.11 10.61
CA LEU A 17 -10.50 11.65 9.53
C LEU A 17 -9.54 10.58 8.99
N LEU A 18 -9.41 10.53 7.67
CA LEU A 18 -8.63 9.52 6.96
C LEU A 18 -7.15 9.60 7.35
N HIS A 19 -6.57 10.80 7.36
CA HIS A 19 -5.15 10.96 7.68
C HIS A 19 -4.82 10.53 9.13
N GLU A 20 -5.73 10.74 10.08
CA GLU A 20 -5.55 10.30 11.46
C GLU A 20 -5.64 8.77 11.58
N HIS A 21 -6.65 8.16 10.94
CA HIS A 21 -6.80 6.70 10.85
C HIS A 21 -5.53 6.06 10.28
N LEU A 22 -5.04 6.53 9.14
CA LEU A 22 -3.85 5.99 8.49
C LEU A 22 -2.59 6.13 9.37
N ILE A 23 -2.41 7.26 10.06
CA ILE A 23 -1.30 7.45 11.02
C ILE A 23 -1.40 6.45 12.17
N ASN A 24 -2.62 6.22 12.70
CA ASN A 24 -2.84 5.30 13.81
C ASN A 24 -2.57 3.85 13.40
N VAL A 25 -3.04 3.42 12.23
CA VAL A 25 -2.74 2.09 11.69
C VAL A 25 -1.24 1.90 11.50
N ARG A 26 -0.55 2.85 10.86
CA ARG A 26 0.93 2.81 10.73
C ARG A 26 1.61 2.60 12.08
N LYS A 27 1.29 3.44 13.07
CA LYS A 27 1.89 3.36 14.42
C LYS A 27 1.62 2.04 15.10
N ALA A 28 0.39 1.53 15.00
CA ALA A 28 -0.01 0.26 15.58
C ALA A 28 0.78 -0.90 14.94
N MET A 29 0.90 -0.90 13.61
CA MET A 29 1.66 -1.92 12.89
C MET A 29 3.15 -1.85 13.22
N GLU A 30 3.79 -0.67 13.13
CA GLU A 30 5.21 -0.52 13.49
C GLU A 30 5.48 -0.96 14.94
N TYR A 31 4.57 -0.67 15.87
CA TYR A 31 4.67 -1.12 17.26
C TYR A 31 4.54 -2.64 17.41
N PHE A 32 3.56 -3.25 16.72
CA PHE A 32 3.32 -4.69 16.79
C PHE A 32 4.48 -5.50 16.21
N PHE A 33 5.18 -4.94 15.22
CA PHE A 33 6.34 -5.57 14.57
C PHE A 33 7.69 -5.01 15.04
N LYS A 34 7.75 -4.37 16.22
CA LYS A 34 8.97 -3.73 16.75
C LYS A 34 10.19 -4.66 16.92
N ASP A 35 9.96 -5.97 16.97
CA ASP A 35 11.02 -6.99 17.12
C ASP A 35 11.53 -7.50 15.76
N CYS A 36 10.91 -7.10 14.64
CA CYS A 36 11.39 -7.37 13.29
C CYS A 36 12.54 -6.43 12.91
N GLU A 37 13.25 -6.74 11.83
CA GLU A 37 14.23 -5.83 11.26
C GLU A 37 13.61 -4.47 10.93
N ARG A 38 14.39 -3.39 11.13
CA ARG A 38 13.89 -2.03 10.99
C ARG A 38 13.33 -1.75 9.60
N ILE A 39 13.96 -2.28 8.54
CA ILE A 39 13.47 -2.10 7.18
C ILE A 39 12.08 -2.72 6.98
N LEU A 40 11.87 -3.91 7.54
CA LEU A 40 10.60 -4.60 7.45
C LEU A 40 9.52 -3.87 8.25
N GLN A 41 9.85 -3.33 9.44
CA GLN A 41 8.93 -2.47 10.19
C GLN A 41 8.47 -1.25 9.38
N ILE A 42 9.40 -0.56 8.73
CA ILE A 42 9.08 0.62 7.91
C ILE A 42 8.17 0.22 6.74
N LEU A 43 8.49 -0.88 6.06
CA LEU A 43 7.69 -1.37 4.92
C LEU A 43 6.27 -1.78 5.36
N ILE A 44 6.14 -2.46 6.49
CA ILE A 44 4.84 -2.82 7.09
C ILE A 44 4.07 -1.58 7.52
N GLY A 45 4.74 -0.60 8.14
CA GLY A 45 4.13 0.68 8.49
C GLY A 45 3.60 1.43 7.27
N LEU A 46 4.36 1.43 6.17
CA LEU A 46 3.94 2.03 4.91
C LEU A 46 2.72 1.31 4.32
N ALA A 47 2.67 -0.02 4.40
CA ALA A 47 1.49 -0.79 4.01
C ALA A 47 0.25 -0.35 4.80
N GLY A 48 0.37 -0.23 6.13
CA GLY A 48 -0.68 0.31 7.00
C GLY A 48 -1.09 1.74 6.65
N LEU A 49 -0.14 2.60 6.28
CA LEU A 49 -0.41 3.97 5.87
C LEU A 49 -1.15 4.03 4.51
N CYS A 50 -0.96 3.04 3.65
CA CYS A 50 -1.51 3.02 2.29
C CYS A 50 -2.83 2.24 2.17
N HIS A 51 -3.15 1.31 3.09
CA HIS A 51 -4.22 0.32 2.89
C HIS A 51 -5.58 0.93 2.51
N ASP A 52 -5.91 2.06 3.14
CA ASP A 52 -7.16 2.79 2.98
C ASP A 52 -6.99 4.10 2.21
N LEU A 53 -5.81 4.37 1.63
CA LEU A 53 -5.53 5.65 0.96
C LEU A 53 -6.48 5.91 -0.22
N GLY A 54 -6.96 4.84 -0.87
CA GLY A 54 -7.98 4.89 -1.92
C GLY A 54 -9.31 5.51 -1.48
N LYS A 55 -9.60 5.59 -0.17
CA LYS A 55 -10.78 6.26 0.39
C LYS A 55 -10.78 7.77 0.16
N SER A 56 -9.63 8.36 -0.17
CA SER A 56 -9.54 9.78 -0.54
C SER A 56 -10.17 10.13 -1.89
N HIS A 57 -10.62 9.13 -2.67
CA HIS A 57 -11.35 9.36 -3.92
C HIS A 57 -12.64 10.15 -3.65
N ALA A 58 -12.91 11.19 -4.44
CA ALA A 58 -14.09 12.05 -4.26
C ALA A 58 -15.41 11.25 -4.19
N GLU A 59 -15.62 10.27 -5.07
CA GLU A 59 -16.84 9.43 -5.03
C GLU A 59 -16.91 8.50 -3.83
N TRP A 60 -15.75 8.07 -3.28
CA TRP A 60 -15.75 7.31 -2.03
C TRP A 60 -16.19 8.22 -0.87
N GLN A 61 -15.79 9.50 -0.92
CA GLN A 61 -16.21 10.50 0.05
C GLN A 61 -17.71 10.83 -0.06
N GLU A 62 -18.29 10.84 -1.26
CA GLU A 62 -19.75 10.93 -1.44
C GLU A 62 -20.47 9.71 -0.85
N TYR A 63 -19.92 8.51 -1.06
CA TYR A 63 -20.48 7.28 -0.52
C TYR A 63 -20.51 7.31 1.02
N ILE A 64 -19.39 7.67 1.67
CA ILE A 64 -19.33 7.65 3.14
C ILE A 64 -20.19 8.73 3.79
N THR A 65 -20.54 9.81 3.07
CA THR A 65 -21.46 10.85 3.55
C THR A 65 -22.92 10.57 3.21
N GLY A 66 -23.21 9.51 2.45
CA GLY A 66 -24.57 9.12 2.06
C GLY A 66 -25.12 9.89 0.86
N GLU A 67 -24.27 10.61 0.12
CA GLU A 67 -24.62 11.29 -1.13
C GLU A 67 -24.67 10.33 -2.34
N ARG A 68 -24.17 9.10 -2.16
CA ARG A 68 -24.14 8.04 -3.16
C ARG A 68 -24.37 6.66 -2.52
N GLU A 69 -24.98 5.75 -3.27
CA GLU A 69 -25.24 4.36 -2.82
C GLU A 69 -24.00 3.46 -2.78
N GLU A 70 -23.06 3.61 -3.73
CA GLU A 70 -21.87 2.76 -3.85
C GLU A 70 -20.58 3.57 -4.06
N GLY A 71 -19.51 3.21 -3.35
CA GLY A 71 -18.18 3.80 -3.55
C GLY A 71 -17.28 2.94 -4.45
N PRO A 72 -16.24 3.53 -5.07
CA PRO A 72 -15.24 2.76 -5.81
C PRO A 72 -14.46 1.82 -4.88
N ASN A 73 -13.90 0.75 -5.44
CA ASN A 73 -13.01 -0.14 -4.71
C ASN A 73 -11.73 0.61 -4.27
N HIS A 74 -11.62 0.84 -2.97
CA HIS A 74 -10.50 1.57 -2.36
C HIS A 74 -9.29 0.67 -2.06
N SER A 75 -9.50 -0.63 -1.81
CA SER A 75 -8.44 -1.56 -1.43
C SER A 75 -7.42 -1.73 -2.55
N ALA A 76 -7.88 -1.90 -3.79
CA ALA A 76 -7.02 -2.01 -4.96
C ALA A 76 -6.17 -0.74 -5.15
N CYS A 77 -6.75 0.45 -4.94
CA CYS A 77 -6.02 1.70 -5.06
C CYS A 77 -4.98 1.88 -3.94
N GLY A 78 -5.31 1.49 -2.71
CA GLY A 78 -4.35 1.45 -1.61
C GLY A 78 -3.14 0.55 -1.92
N ALA A 79 -3.39 -0.62 -2.52
CA ALA A 79 -2.34 -1.55 -2.96
C ALA A 79 -1.46 -0.93 -4.05
N PHE A 80 -2.06 -0.22 -5.02
CA PHE A 80 -1.32 0.51 -6.04
C PHE A 80 -0.39 1.57 -5.44
N PHE A 81 -0.89 2.44 -4.56
CA PHE A 81 -0.04 3.44 -3.89
C PHE A 81 1.08 2.79 -3.08
N PHE A 82 0.78 1.72 -2.34
CA PHE A 82 1.80 0.98 -1.61
C PHE A 82 2.86 0.39 -2.54
N SER A 83 2.47 -0.19 -3.68
CA SER A 83 3.42 -0.78 -4.62
C SER A 83 4.46 0.26 -5.08
N TYR A 84 3.99 1.44 -5.49
CA TYR A 84 4.81 2.53 -5.99
C TYR A 84 5.72 3.10 -4.90
N LEU A 85 5.15 3.41 -3.73
CA LEU A 85 5.90 4.01 -2.62
C LEU A 85 6.88 3.01 -2.00
N GLY A 86 6.45 1.77 -1.81
CA GLY A 86 7.25 0.68 -1.27
C GLY A 86 8.44 0.36 -2.17
N TYR A 87 8.23 0.31 -3.50
CA TYR A 87 9.33 0.13 -4.46
C TYR A 87 10.36 1.24 -4.33
N ASN A 88 9.93 2.51 -4.40
CA ASN A 88 10.83 3.66 -4.32
C ASN A 88 11.56 3.74 -2.97
N LEU A 89 10.89 3.44 -1.86
CA LEU A 89 11.49 3.35 -0.52
C LEU A 89 12.61 2.31 -0.50
N LEU A 90 12.34 1.09 -0.98
CA LEU A 90 13.31 -0.01 -0.97
C LEU A 90 14.49 0.28 -1.90
N LYS A 91 14.25 0.90 -3.06
CA LYS A 91 15.33 1.35 -3.95
C LYS A 91 16.20 2.41 -3.29
N LYS A 92 15.59 3.41 -2.65
CA LYS A 92 16.31 4.48 -1.93
C LYS A 92 17.19 3.96 -0.81
N LEU A 93 16.72 2.94 -0.09
CA LEU A 93 17.44 2.31 1.01
C LEU A 93 18.40 1.20 0.57
N ASN A 94 18.45 0.87 -0.73
CA ASN A 94 19.20 -0.26 -1.27
C ASN A 94 18.82 -1.60 -0.62
N LYS A 95 17.51 -1.80 -0.40
CA LYS A 95 16.92 -2.96 0.29
C LYS A 95 15.95 -3.77 -0.56
N TRP A 96 15.89 -3.49 -1.87
CA TRP A 96 15.00 -4.19 -2.81
C TRP A 96 15.17 -5.71 -2.74
N ASN A 97 16.36 -6.23 -2.97
CA ASN A 97 16.63 -7.67 -3.02
C ASN A 97 16.33 -8.40 -1.69
N GLU A 98 16.32 -7.69 -0.57
CA GLU A 98 16.03 -8.26 0.76
C GLU A 98 14.52 -8.31 1.04
N CYS A 99 13.76 -7.39 0.45
CA CYS A 99 12.37 -7.12 0.85
C CYS A 99 11.35 -7.22 -0.30
N CYS A 100 11.76 -7.45 -1.56
CA CYS A 100 10.86 -7.50 -2.72
C CYS A 100 9.73 -8.52 -2.56
N VAL A 101 10.02 -9.68 -1.95
CA VAL A 101 9.00 -10.70 -1.64
C VAL A 101 7.97 -10.18 -0.63
N PHE A 102 8.41 -9.53 0.44
CA PHE A 102 7.49 -8.94 1.43
C PHE A 102 6.67 -7.80 0.84
N TRP A 103 7.28 -6.99 -0.03
CA TRP A 103 6.58 -5.98 -0.81
C TRP A 103 5.44 -6.60 -1.64
N LEU A 104 5.71 -7.69 -2.36
CA LEU A 104 4.68 -8.38 -3.14
C LEU A 104 3.55 -8.96 -2.27
N TRP A 105 3.90 -9.54 -1.12
CA TRP A 105 2.91 -10.07 -0.17
C TRP A 105 2.03 -8.98 0.43
N LEU A 106 2.60 -7.84 0.81
CA LEU A 106 1.87 -6.71 1.36
C LEU A 106 0.91 -6.08 0.35
N ILE A 107 1.28 -6.00 -0.92
CA ILE A 107 0.37 -5.58 -2.00
C ILE A 107 -0.86 -6.48 -2.03
N ARG A 108 -0.65 -7.80 -1.94
CA ARG A 108 -1.75 -8.78 -1.95
C ARG A 108 -2.67 -8.60 -0.75
N ASP A 109 -2.09 -8.47 0.45
CA ASP A 109 -2.84 -8.27 1.68
C ASP A 109 -3.70 -7.00 1.59
N ILE A 110 -3.13 -5.89 1.11
CA ILE A 110 -3.88 -4.64 0.94
C ILE A 110 -4.97 -4.79 -0.12
N SER A 111 -4.67 -5.36 -1.30
CA SER A 111 -5.64 -5.44 -2.40
C SER A 111 -6.89 -6.22 -2.00
N ASP A 112 -6.72 -7.26 -1.19
CA ASP A 112 -7.79 -8.18 -0.83
C ASP A 112 -8.28 -8.02 0.62
N HIS A 113 -7.97 -6.92 1.32
CA HIS A 113 -8.31 -6.75 2.75
C HIS A 113 -9.82 -6.78 3.10
N HIS A 114 -10.70 -6.58 2.12
CA HIS A 114 -12.17 -6.77 2.27
C HIS A 114 -12.67 -8.13 1.74
N SER A 115 -11.80 -9.00 1.26
CA SER A 115 -12.16 -10.21 0.53
C SER A 115 -11.23 -11.38 0.85
N ARG A 116 -11.34 -12.48 0.09
CA ARG A 116 -10.41 -13.61 0.23
C ARG A 116 -9.11 -13.29 -0.50
N LEU A 117 -7.98 -13.64 0.10
CA LEU A 117 -6.66 -13.53 -0.54
C LEU A 117 -6.66 -14.30 -1.88
N LYS A 118 -6.36 -13.58 -2.96
CA LYS A 118 -6.20 -14.16 -4.30
C LYS A 118 -4.76 -14.64 -4.52
N LYS A 119 -4.52 -15.25 -5.68
CA LYS A 119 -3.17 -15.61 -6.13
C LYS A 119 -2.32 -14.36 -6.30
N LEU A 120 -1.00 -14.47 -6.09
CA LEU A 120 -0.06 -13.37 -6.26
C LEU A 120 -0.10 -12.77 -7.68
N SER A 121 -0.38 -13.60 -8.69
CA SER A 121 -0.53 -13.20 -10.08
C SER A 121 -1.82 -12.43 -10.42
N ALA A 122 -2.71 -12.18 -9.45
CA ALA A 122 -3.94 -11.40 -9.69
C ALA A 122 -3.65 -9.88 -9.63
N ASP A 123 -3.25 -9.33 -10.74
CA ASP A 123 -2.78 -7.96 -11.03
C ASP A 123 -3.90 -6.90 -11.18
N LEU A 124 -5.15 -7.18 -10.80
CA LEU A 124 -6.28 -6.25 -10.94
C LEU A 124 -6.13 -4.89 -10.21
N TRP A 125 -5.10 -4.75 -9.37
CA TRP A 125 -4.72 -3.51 -8.69
C TRP A 125 -3.77 -2.63 -9.53
N ILE A 126 -3.09 -3.19 -10.53
CA ILE A 126 -2.32 -2.43 -11.53
C ILE A 126 -3.27 -2.00 -12.63
N LYS A 127 -3.71 -0.75 -12.55
CA LYS A 127 -4.56 -0.15 -13.59
C LYS A 127 -4.51 1.36 -13.48
N ARG A 128 -4.98 2.02 -14.54
CA ARG A 128 -5.28 3.44 -14.51
C ARG A 128 -6.48 3.71 -13.60
N TYR A 129 -6.30 4.58 -12.61
CA TYR A 129 -7.38 5.11 -11.78
C TYR A 129 -7.76 6.52 -12.22
N SER A 130 -8.89 7.01 -11.71
CA SER A 130 -9.37 8.37 -11.96
C SER A 130 -8.57 9.40 -11.14
N TRP A 131 -7.30 9.64 -11.50
CA TRP A 131 -6.36 10.49 -10.74
C TRP A 131 -6.89 11.88 -10.40
N ARG A 132 -7.71 12.45 -11.29
CA ARG A 132 -8.38 13.77 -11.09
C ARG A 132 -9.37 13.79 -9.93
N MET A 133 -9.74 12.63 -9.39
CA MET A 133 -10.66 12.47 -8.26
C MET A 133 -9.90 12.40 -6.92
N TYR A 134 -8.58 12.52 -6.94
CA TYR A 134 -7.71 12.50 -5.77
C TYR A 134 -6.96 13.83 -5.63
N ASP A 135 -6.83 14.32 -4.39
CA ASP A 135 -5.91 15.41 -4.08
C ASP A 135 -4.49 14.84 -3.98
N LEU A 136 -3.89 14.56 -5.14
CA LEU A 136 -2.56 13.93 -5.22
C LEU A 136 -1.48 14.79 -4.54
N SER A 137 -1.59 16.12 -4.61
CA SER A 137 -0.69 17.04 -3.89
C SER A 137 -0.81 16.92 -2.37
N GLY A 138 -2.04 16.81 -1.85
CA GLY A 138 -2.28 16.59 -0.43
C GLY A 138 -1.79 15.22 0.05
N ILE A 139 -1.94 14.19 -0.79
CA ILE A 139 -1.37 12.86 -0.55
C ILE A 139 0.16 12.92 -0.54
N GLU A 140 0.80 13.59 -1.51
CA GLU A 140 2.27 13.79 -1.55
C GLU A 140 2.76 14.41 -0.24
N ALA A 141 2.19 15.55 0.14
CA ALA A 141 2.56 16.26 1.36
C ALA A 141 2.34 15.41 2.63
N PHE A 142 1.27 14.63 2.68
CA PHE A 142 1.00 13.71 3.78
C PHE A 142 2.07 12.61 3.90
N ILE A 143 2.38 11.93 2.79
CA ILE A 143 3.37 10.84 2.76
C ILE A 143 4.76 11.37 3.14
N HIS A 144 5.18 12.51 2.57
CA HIS A 144 6.48 13.13 2.87
C HIS A 144 6.64 13.53 4.33
N LYS A 145 5.54 13.82 5.03
CA LYS A 145 5.54 14.08 6.47
C LYS A 145 5.69 12.80 7.30
N GLN A 146 5.30 11.64 6.78
CA GLN A 146 5.39 10.37 7.51
C GLN A 146 6.72 9.65 7.29
N TYR A 147 7.32 9.78 6.10
CA TYR A 147 8.55 9.11 5.68
C TYR A 147 9.47 10.08 4.95
N GLU A 148 10.59 10.43 5.58
CA GLU A 148 11.61 11.34 5.02
C GLU A 148 12.26 10.73 3.77
N GLU A 149 12.45 9.41 3.78
CA GLU A 149 13.01 8.64 2.68
C GLU A 149 12.21 8.78 1.38
N LEU A 150 10.92 9.16 1.47
CA LEU A 150 10.03 9.30 0.32
C LEU A 150 9.89 10.75 -0.19
N GLN A 151 10.58 11.73 0.41
CA GLN A 151 10.48 13.15 -0.01
C GLN A 151 10.88 13.39 -1.48
N PHE A 152 11.71 12.53 -2.05
CA PHE A 152 12.10 12.62 -3.46
C PHE A 152 11.03 12.09 -4.42
N VAL A 153 10.07 11.31 -3.92
CA VAL A 153 9.04 10.65 -4.73
C VAL A 153 7.94 11.65 -5.02
N LYS A 154 7.62 11.80 -6.30
CA LYS A 154 6.48 12.59 -6.75
C LYS A 154 5.23 11.74 -6.82
N ILE A 155 4.11 12.31 -6.39
CA ILE A 155 2.79 11.70 -6.47
C ILE A 155 1.94 12.63 -7.35
N ASN A 156 2.06 12.44 -8.66
CA ASN A 156 1.24 13.12 -9.65
C ASN A 156 0.83 12.13 -10.75
N GLU A 157 -0.10 12.53 -11.60
CA GLU A 157 -0.63 11.69 -12.68
C GLU A 157 0.50 11.11 -13.55
N ALA A 158 1.47 11.92 -13.96
CA ALA A 158 2.56 11.44 -14.82
C ALA A 158 3.43 10.36 -14.15
N SER A 159 3.77 10.51 -12.87
CA SER A 159 4.57 9.51 -12.15
C SER A 159 3.80 8.21 -11.88
N LEU A 160 2.49 8.32 -11.61
CA LEU A 160 1.64 7.14 -11.36
C LEU A 160 1.37 6.37 -12.66
N GLU A 161 1.12 7.07 -13.77
CA GLU A 161 1.00 6.44 -15.10
C GLU A 161 2.30 5.74 -15.50
N LYS A 162 3.43 6.41 -15.31
CA LYS A 162 4.74 5.80 -15.55
C LYS A 162 4.93 4.52 -14.72
N TRP A 163 4.49 4.51 -13.46
CA TRP A 163 4.59 3.31 -12.63
C TRP A 163 3.72 2.16 -13.15
N ILE A 164 2.55 2.42 -13.74
CA ILE A 164 1.75 1.36 -14.38
C ILE A 164 2.57 0.63 -15.45
N ASP A 165 3.37 1.36 -16.23
CA ASP A 165 4.19 0.78 -17.30
C ASP A 165 5.45 0.07 -16.77
N GLU A 166 5.97 0.44 -15.59
CA GLU A 166 7.21 -0.10 -15.02
C GLU A 166 7.00 -1.16 -13.92
N CYS A 167 5.78 -1.32 -13.40
CA CYS A 167 5.51 -2.17 -12.24
C CYS A 167 5.69 -3.67 -12.54
N ASP A 168 5.48 -4.10 -13.78
CA ASP A 168 5.59 -5.52 -14.16
C ASP A 168 7.01 -6.04 -13.94
N ASP A 169 8.04 -5.27 -14.32
CA ASP A 169 9.45 -5.62 -14.07
C ASP A 169 9.73 -5.84 -12.57
N ALA A 170 9.14 -5.01 -11.70
CA ALA A 170 9.30 -5.14 -10.25
C ALA A 170 8.55 -6.35 -9.68
N ILE A 171 7.43 -6.75 -10.30
CA ILE A 171 6.73 -7.99 -9.92
C ILE A 171 7.55 -9.20 -10.34
N ASP A 172 8.06 -9.21 -11.57
CA ASP A 172 8.86 -10.31 -12.10
C ASP A 172 10.12 -10.52 -11.24
N ASP A 173 10.84 -9.44 -10.90
CA ASP A 173 11.96 -9.46 -9.94
C ASP A 173 11.59 -10.12 -8.59
N ALA A 174 10.41 -9.79 -8.06
CA ALA A 174 9.94 -10.31 -6.77
C ALA A 174 9.50 -11.78 -6.87
N LEU A 175 8.89 -12.18 -7.99
CA LEU A 175 8.49 -13.56 -8.27
C LEU A 175 9.73 -14.46 -8.48
N ASP A 176 10.70 -14.01 -9.26
CA ASP A 176 11.98 -14.70 -9.45
C ASP A 176 12.69 -14.90 -8.11
N SER A 177 12.74 -13.85 -7.28
CA SER A 177 13.29 -13.92 -5.93
C SER A 177 12.54 -14.90 -5.02
N LEU A 178 11.22 -15.01 -5.20
CA LEU A 178 10.38 -15.97 -4.48
C LEU A 178 10.72 -17.39 -4.91
N GLU A 179 10.79 -17.67 -6.21
CA GLU A 179 11.14 -18.98 -6.77
C GLU A 179 12.53 -19.44 -6.34
N LEU A 180 13.55 -18.59 -6.50
CA LEU A 180 14.92 -18.86 -6.04
C LEU A 180 14.98 -19.12 -4.54
N GLY A 181 14.19 -18.39 -3.75
CA GLY A 181 14.08 -18.57 -2.31
C GLY A 181 13.51 -19.93 -1.88
N PHE A 182 12.78 -20.62 -2.77
CA PHE A 182 12.19 -21.93 -2.53
C PHE A 182 12.99 -23.12 -3.07
N GLU A 183 14.05 -22.88 -3.86
CA GLU A 183 14.94 -23.96 -4.33
C GLU A 183 15.60 -24.73 -3.17
N ARG A 184 15.76 -24.08 -2.02
CA ARG A 184 16.28 -24.68 -0.79
C ARG A 184 15.14 -24.87 0.23
N TRP A 185 14.56 -26.07 0.28
CA TRP A 185 13.53 -26.42 1.24
C TRP A 185 14.08 -26.47 2.68
N ILE A 186 13.91 -25.39 3.43
CA ILE A 186 14.24 -25.29 4.87
C ILE A 186 12.94 -25.09 5.65
N PRO A 187 12.30 -26.15 6.17
CA PRO A 187 10.93 -26.09 6.72
C PRO A 187 10.73 -25.02 7.79
N LEU A 188 11.69 -24.84 8.69
CA LEU A 188 11.60 -23.89 9.79
C LEU A 188 11.60 -22.44 9.31
N GLU A 189 12.45 -22.11 8.33
CA GLU A 189 12.50 -20.76 7.75
C GLU A 189 11.21 -20.44 6.99
N LEU A 190 10.70 -21.39 6.21
CA LEU A 190 9.43 -21.24 5.49
C LEU A 190 8.26 -21.08 6.45
N MET A 191 8.22 -21.88 7.52
CA MET A 191 7.20 -21.76 8.56
C MET A 191 7.26 -20.40 9.24
N ASN A 192 8.46 -19.90 9.59
CA ASN A 192 8.61 -18.59 10.23
C ASN A 192 8.16 -17.46 9.30
N LYS A 193 8.53 -17.51 8.01
CA LYS A 193 8.07 -16.54 7.00
C LYS A 193 6.55 -16.57 6.84
N LEU A 194 5.93 -17.76 6.79
CA LEU A 194 4.48 -17.91 6.68
C LEU A 194 3.75 -17.39 7.93
N GLN A 195 4.27 -17.67 9.13
CA GLN A 195 3.70 -17.17 10.37
C GLN A 195 3.81 -15.65 10.49
N LEU A 196 4.95 -15.09 10.07
CA LEU A 196 5.14 -13.65 9.99
C LEU A 196 4.15 -13.02 9.01
N TRP A 197 4.02 -13.58 7.80
CA TRP A 197 3.07 -13.08 6.82
C TRP A 197 1.62 -13.13 7.34
N ARG A 198 1.19 -14.24 7.96
CA ARG A 198 -0.14 -14.33 8.58
C ARG A 198 -0.39 -13.25 9.63
N LYS A 199 0.60 -12.96 10.49
CA LYS A 199 0.49 -11.89 11.49
C LYS A 199 0.30 -10.53 10.83
N ILE A 200 1.01 -10.28 9.73
CA ILE A 200 0.92 -9.04 8.95
C ILE A 200 -0.48 -8.92 8.35
N THR A 201 -0.96 -9.96 7.67
CA THR A 201 -2.30 -9.99 7.06
C THR A 201 -3.39 -9.67 8.08
N THR A 202 -3.29 -10.17 9.32
CA THR A 202 -4.31 -9.91 10.37
C THR A 202 -4.22 -8.52 11.00
N SER A 203 -3.17 -7.76 10.70
CA SER A 203 -2.92 -6.42 11.26
C SER A 203 -3.37 -5.28 10.34
N LEU A 204 -3.72 -5.59 9.08
CA LEU A 204 -4.32 -4.69 8.09
C LEU A 204 -5.85 -4.80 8.14
#